data_AF-A0A2A5NZF4-F1
#
_entry.id   AF-A0A2A5NZF4-F1
#
_cell.length_a   1.000
_cell.length_b   1.000
_cell.length_c   1.000
_cell.angle_alpha   90.00
_cell.angle_beta   90.00
_cell.angle_gamma   90.00
#
_symmetry.space_group_name_H-M   'P 1'
#
loop_
_entity.id
_entity.type
_entity.pdbx_description
1 polymer ?
#
loop_
_entity_poly.entity_id
_entity_poly.type
_entity_poly.pdbx_seq_one_letter_code
_entity_poly.pdbx_strand_id
1 'polypeptide(L)' 'MSILVREWLRRLGLYELTTHEDRVEIDREIEERTGVSCDEALASGLITEEEFLRIVRSVLGRRRRKLAAIT' A
#
# COMPACT_ATOMS: atom_id res chain seq x y z
N MET A 1 2.22 4.40 -10.54
CA MET A 1 2.57 3.79 -9.25
C MET A 1 3.54 4.71 -8.54
N SER A 2 3.21 5.15 -7.34
CA SER A 2 3.96 6.15 -6.56
C SER A 2 5.41 5.72 -6.32
N ILE A 3 6.34 6.68 -6.44
CA ILE A 3 7.76 6.43 -6.11
C ILE A 3 7.90 6.27 -4.59
N LEU A 4 7.23 7.13 -3.81
CA LEU A 4 7.30 7.10 -2.35
C LEU A 4 6.74 5.81 -1.75
N VAL A 5 5.68 5.24 -2.33
CA VAL A 5 5.18 3.91 -1.90
C VAL A 5 6.24 2.84 -2.07
N ARG A 6 6.98 2.84 -3.19
CA ARG A 6 8.07 1.88 -3.40
C ARG A 6 9.19 2.06 -2.38
N GLU A 7 9.54 3.30 -2.07
CA GLU A 7 10.58 3.61 -1.09
C GLU A 7 10.18 3.19 0.32
N TRP A 8 8.95 3.47 0.74
CA TRP A 8 8.42 3.05 2.03
C TRP A 8 8.34 1.52 2.14
N LEU A 9 7.85 0.84 1.10
CA LEU A 9 7.86 -0.62 1.05
C LEU A 9 9.28 -1.20 1.15
N ARG A 10 10.28 -0.57 0.52
CA ARG A 10 11.69 -1.00 0.64
C ARG A 10 12.23 -0.77 2.04
N ARG A 11 12.00 0.41 2.61
CA ARG A 11 12.42 0.77 3.98
C ARG A 11 11.85 -0.19 5.02
N LEU A 12 10.61 -0.64 4.82
CA LEU A 12 9.91 -1.58 5.69
C LEU A 12 10.22 -3.06 5.38
N GLY A 13 11.04 -3.36 4.37
CA GLY A 13 11.33 -4.74 3.95
C GLY A 13 10.15 -5.48 3.32
N LEU A 14 9.11 -4.76 2.87
CA LEU A 14 7.88 -5.31 2.31
C LEU A 14 7.85 -5.32 0.78
N TYR A 15 8.80 -4.64 0.12
CA TYR A 15 8.81 -4.50 -1.34
C TYR A 15 8.81 -5.86 -2.06
N GLU A 16 9.66 -6.80 -1.65
CA GLU A 16 9.73 -8.15 -2.25
C GLU A 16 8.51 -9.03 -1.91
N LEU A 17 7.72 -8.65 -0.90
CA LEU A 17 6.48 -9.35 -0.51
C LEU A 17 5.24 -8.83 -1.25
N THR A 18 5.39 -7.79 -2.08
CA THR A 18 4.29 -7.16 -2.82
C THR A 18 4.49 -7.34 -4.33
N THR A 19 3.43 -7.68 -5.05
CA THR A 19 3.40 -7.65 -6.52
C THR A 19 3.17 -6.23 -7.03
N HIS A 20 3.25 -6.05 -8.34
CA HIS A 20 2.85 -4.79 -8.96
C HIS A 20 1.38 -4.45 -8.66
N GLU A 21 0.47 -5.42 -8.76
CA GLU A 21 -0.95 -5.22 -8.44
C GLU A 21 -1.15 -4.82 -6.97
N ASP A 22 -0.47 -5.47 -6.02
CA ASP A 22 -0.57 -5.10 -4.60
C ASP A 22 -0.19 -3.63 -4.39
N ARG A 23 0.86 -3.16 -5.07
CA ARG A 23 1.34 -1.78 -4.96
C ARG A 23 0.38 -0.78 -5.59
N VAL A 24 -0.26 -1.14 -6.71
CA VAL A 24 -1.33 -0.34 -7.32
C VAL A 24 -2.55 -0.26 -6.39
N GLU A 25 -2.92 -1.36 -5.72
CA GLU A 25 -4.02 -1.35 -4.74
C GLU A 25 -3.67 -0.53 -3.50
N ILE A 26 -2.41 -0.57 -3.04
CA ILE A 26 -1.91 0.29 -1.96
C ILE A 26 -2.01 1.78 -2.34
N ASP A 27 -1.55 2.16 -3.54
CA ASP A 27 -1.68 3.53 -4.04
C ASP A 27 -3.13 3.99 -4.00
N ARG A 28 -4.03 3.19 -4.57
CA ARG A 28 -5.47 3.48 -4.63
C ARG A 28 -6.09 3.62 -3.25
N GLU A 29 -5.76 2.74 -2.31
CA GLU A 29 -6.30 2.79 -0.95
C GLU A 29 -5.81 4.05 -0.19
N ILE A 30 -4.59 4.51 -0.44
CA ILE A 30 -4.09 5.76 0.14
C ILE A 30 -4.85 6.95 -0.47
N GLU A 31 -4.97 7.00 -1.79
CA GLU A 31 -5.68 8.08 -2.50
C GLU A 31 -7.16 8.17 -2.10
N GLU A 32 -7.84 7.03 -1.96
CA GLU A 32 -9.24 6.97 -1.53
C GLU A 32 -9.42 7.46 -0.07
N ARG A 33 -8.45 7.23 0.81
CA ARG A 33 -8.51 7.64 2.22
C ARG A 33 -8.21 9.11 2.43
N THR A 34 -7.24 9.65 1.69
CA THR A 34 -6.75 11.02 1.89
C THR A 34 -7.41 12.02 0.95
N GLY A 35 -7.97 11.56 -0.17
CA GLY A 35 -8.54 12.41 -1.22
C GLY A 35 -7.49 13.15 -2.05
N VAL A 36 -6.20 12.85 -1.86
CA VAL A 36 -5.07 13.43 -2.58
C VAL A 36 -4.18 12.35 -3.17
N SER A 37 -3.24 12.73 -4.04
CA SER A 37 -2.31 11.77 -4.63
C SER A 37 -1.47 11.05 -3.56
N CYS A 38 -1.06 9.81 -3.83
CA CYS A 38 -0.29 9.02 -2.88
C CYS A 38 1.06 9.67 -2.51
N ASP A 39 1.74 10.27 -3.50
CA ASP A 39 3.00 11.00 -3.26
C ASP A 39 2.78 12.23 -2.35
N GLU A 40 1.69 12.97 -2.55
CA GLU A 40 1.32 14.11 -1.69
C GLU A 40 0.97 13.66 -0.27
N ALA A 41 0.18 12.59 -0.12
CA ALA A 41 -0.20 12.03 1.18
C ALA A 41 1.01 11.62 2.03
N LEU A 42 2.00 10.98 1.42
CA LEU A 42 3.22 10.54 2.10
C LEU A 42 4.18 11.69 2.38
N ALA A 43 4.36 12.61 1.41
CA ALA A 43 5.28 13.75 1.58
C ALA A 43 4.79 14.76 2.63
N SER A 44 3.47 14.93 2.75
CA SER A 44 2.85 15.84 3.72
C SER A 44 2.62 15.23 5.10
N GLY A 45 2.92 13.93 5.27
CA GLY A 45 2.72 13.22 6.54
C GLY A 45 1.25 12.97 6.89
N LEU A 46 0.34 13.02 5.91
CA LEU A 46 -1.08 12.65 6.09
C LEU A 46 -1.25 11.15 6.39
N ILE A 47 -0.23 10.35 6.07
CA ILE A 47 -0.15 8.92 6.40
C ILE A 47 1.10 8.69 7.25
N THR A 48 0.91 8.17 8.45
CA THR A 48 2.00 7.70 9.32
C THR A 48 2.56 6.34 8.86
N GLU A 49 3.77 5.98 9.31
CA GLU A 49 4.35 4.66 9.04
C GLU A 49 3.44 3.52 9.52
N GLU A 50 2.80 3.67 10.69
CA GLU A 50 1.85 2.69 11.23
C GLU A 50 0.56 2.58 10.41
N GLU A 51 0.06 3.68 9.85
CA GLU A 51 -1.10 3.66 8.96
C GLU A 51 -0.76 3.03 7.62
N PHE A 52 0.40 3.37 7.06
CA PHE A 52 0.90 2.75 5.85
C PHE A 52 1.02 1.23 6.03
N LEU A 53 1.61 0.77 7.14
CA LEU A 53 1.73 -0.65 7.44
C LEU A 53 0.36 -1.33 7.56
N ARG A 54 -0.63 -0.67 8.16
CA ARG A 54 -2.01 -1.17 8.25
C ARG A 54 -2.67 -1.30 6.88
N ILE A 55 -2.47 -0.33 5.99
CA ILE A 55 -2.95 -0.36 4.61
C ILE A 55 -2.34 -1.55 3.86
N VAL A 56 -1.01 -1.69 3.89
CA VAL A 56 -0.30 -2.79 3.21
C VAL A 56 -0.80 -4.15 3.69
N ARG A 57 -0.93 -4.34 5.02
CA ARG A 57 -1.46 -5.59 5.60
C ARG A 57 -2.91 -5.86 5.18
N SER A 58 -3.74 -4.83 5.08
CA SER A 58 -5.13 -4.96 4.62
C SER A 58 -5.19 -5.47 3.17
N VAL A 59 -4.39 -4.87 2.27
CA VAL A 59 -4.29 -5.26 0.85
C VAL A 59 -3.80 -6.71 0.72
N LEU A 60 -2.68 -7.06 1.35
CA LEU A 60 -2.15 -8.44 1.30
C LEU A 60 -3.11 -9.46 1.93
N GLY A 61 -3.83 -9.06 2.98
CA GLY A 61 -4.86 -9.87 3.61
C GLY A 61 -6.06 -10.13 2.69
N ARG A 62 -6.54 -9.10 1.98
CA ARG A 62 -7.61 -9.22 0.97
C ARG A 62 -7.20 -10.15 -0.16
N ARG A 63 -5.98 -10.02 -0.69
CA ARG A 63 -5.46 -10.89 -1.74
C ARG A 63 -5.41 -12.36 -1.32
N ARG A 64 -4.91 -12.66 -0.12
CA ARG A 64 -4.84 -14.04 0.38
C ARG A 64 -6.22 -14.69 0.48
N ARG A 65 -7.22 -13.94 0.95
CA ARG A 65 -8.62 -14.41 0.98
C ARG A 65 -9.17 -14.63 -0.42
N LYS A 66 -8.87 -13.73 -1.36
CA LYS A 66 -9.29 -13.84 -2.76
C LYS A 66 -8.71 -15.10 -3.43
N LEU A 67 -7.44 -15.40 -3.20
CA LEU A 67 -6.81 -16.63 -3.71
C LEU A 67 -7.42 -17.90 -3.10
N ALA A 68 -7.67 -17.89 -1.79
CA ALA A 68 -8.31 -19.02 -1.09
C ALA A 68 -9.75 -19.26 -1.54
N ALA A 69 -10.49 -18.23 -1.98
CA ALA A 69 -11.86 -18.37 -2.47
C ALA A 69 -11.95 -18.93 -3.91
N ILE A 70 -10.83 -18.99 -4.64
CA ILE A 70 -10.76 -19.45 -6.03
C ILE A 70 -10.24 -20.91 -6.13
N THR A 71 -9.69 -21.45 -5.03
CA THR A 71 -9.13 -22.82 -4.96
C THR A 71 -10.12 -23.74 -4.24
#